data_AF-A0A2V9PFH3-F1
#
_entry.id   AF-A0A2V9PFH3-F1
#
_cell.length_a   1.000
_cell.length_b   1.000
_cell.length_c   1.000
_cell.angle_alpha   90.00
_cell.angle_beta   90.00
_cell.angle_gamma   90.00
#
_symmetry.space_group_name_H-M   'P 1'
#
loop_
_entity.id
_entity.type
_entity.pdbx_description
1 polymer ?
#
loop_
_entity_poly.entity_id
_entity_poly.type
_entity_poly.pdbx_seq_one_letter_code
_entity_poly.pdbx_strand_id
1 'polypeptide(L)'
;MALIAGLSLLSLPLTLLYPLPLKLAVDGVLGNHPPPMFLAAVMSARHPNSILFWAIALLLAIAVLVNLQGLGSWWLQTYIGERLVWHFRAKLLNHVQRLPLSFHDHYGPTDSVYRIQHDAPAIQYVVIQGLIPLI
;
A
#
# COMPACT_ATOMS: atom_id res chain seq x y z
N MET A 1 -4.51 11.26 1.80
CA MET A 1 -5.14 10.35 2.79
C MET A 1 -6.25 9.52 2.15
N ALA A 2 -7.35 10.11 1.66
CA ALA A 2 -8.44 9.36 1.01
C ALA A 2 -7.98 8.42 -0.13
N LEU A 3 -7.00 8.84 -0.94
CA LEU A 3 -6.47 8.02 -2.03
C LEU A 3 -5.68 6.80 -1.52
N ILE A 4 -4.93 6.94 -0.41
CA ILE A 4 -4.24 5.81 0.23
C ILE A 4 -5.28 4.86 0.82
N ALA A 5 -6.27 5.37 1.57
CA ALA A 5 -7.33 4.56 2.15
C ALA A 5 -8.11 3.78 1.09
N GLY A 6 -8.46 4.43 -0.04
CA GLY A 6 -9.11 3.76 -1.17
C GLY A 6 -8.24 2.64 -1.79
N LEU A 7 -6.94 2.88 -1.95
CA LEU A 7 -5.99 1.86 -2.39
C LEU A 7 -5.89 0.70 -1.40
N SER A 8 -5.83 0.98 -0.10
CA SER A 8 -5.80 -0.01 0.97
C SER A 8 -7.08 -0.85 1.01
N LEU A 9 -8.26 -0.25 0.87
CA LEU A 9 -9.53 -0.98 0.79
C LEU A 9 -9.58 -1.91 -0.43
N LEU A 10 -9.01 -1.49 -1.55
CA LEU A 10 -8.89 -2.31 -2.76
C LEU A 10 -7.99 -3.55 -2.55
N SER A 11 -7.07 -3.55 -1.59
CA SER A 11 -6.22 -4.72 -1.30
C SER A 11 -7.01 -5.95 -0.81
N LEU A 12 -8.13 -5.72 -0.10
CA LEU A 12 -8.97 -6.78 0.46
C LEU A 12 -9.62 -7.66 -0.62
N PRO A 13 -10.38 -7.12 -1.61
CA PRO A 13 -10.93 -7.94 -2.67
C PRO A 13 -9.82 -8.55 -3.55
N LEU A 14 -8.69 -7.87 -3.72
CA LEU A 14 -7.57 -8.41 -4.49
C LEU A 14 -6.94 -9.65 -3.83
N THR A 15 -6.77 -9.65 -2.51
CA THR A 15 -6.24 -10.81 -1.80
C THR A 15 -7.19 -12.00 -1.83
N LEU A 16 -8.50 -11.74 -1.86
CA LEU A 16 -9.55 -12.75 -2.05
C LEU A 16 -9.52 -13.43 -3.42
N LEU A 17 -8.84 -12.86 -4.42
CA LEU A 17 -8.69 -13.46 -5.75
C LEU A 17 -7.60 -14.54 -5.79
N TYR A 18 -6.61 -14.53 -4.88
CA TYR A 18 -5.54 -15.55 -4.83
C TYR A 18 -5.98 -17.01 -4.76
N PRO A 19 -7.07 -17.41 -4.06
CA PRO A 19 -7.51 -18.80 -4.05
C PRO A 19 -8.14 -19.26 -5.39
N LEU A 20 -8.55 -18.34 -6.28
CA LEU A 20 -9.27 -18.70 -7.52
C LEU A 20 -8.42 -19.51 -8.50
N PRO A 21 -7.17 -19.11 -8.84
CA PRO A 21 -6.31 -19.91 -9.73
C PRO A 21 -6.00 -21.29 -9.19
N LEU A 22 -5.78 -21.41 -7.87
CA LEU A 22 -5.51 -22.69 -7.22
C LEU A 22 -6.74 -23.59 -7.31
N LYS A 23 -7.93 -23.05 -7.02
CA LYS A 23 -9.19 -23.79 -7.17
C LYS A 23 -9.42 -24.24 -8.61
N LEU A 24 -9.16 -23.39 -9.60
CA LEU A 24 -9.27 -23.73 -11.03
C LEU A 24 -8.30 -24.84 -11.44
N ALA A 25 -7.05 -24.79 -10.98
CA ALA A 25 -6.05 -25.81 -11.28
C ALA A 25 -6.44 -27.16 -10.65
N VAL A 26 -6.91 -27.15 -9.40
CA VAL A 26 -7.33 -28.38 -8.68
C VAL A 26 -8.61 -28.95 -9.27
N ASP A 27 -9.67 -28.16 -9.41
CA ASP A 27 -10.99 -28.64 -9.89
C ASP A 27 -10.94 -29.06 -11.37
N GLY A 28 -10.10 -28.40 -12.18
CA GLY A 28 -9.94 -28.68 -13.60
C GLY A 28 -9.05 -29.89 -13.91
N VAL A 29 -8.00 -30.13 -13.12
CA VAL A 29 -7.05 -31.24 -13.35
C VAL A 29 -7.40 -32.49 -12.53
N LEU A 30 -7.88 -32.34 -11.29
CA LEU A 30 -8.23 -33.47 -10.41
C LEU A 30 -9.74 -33.75 -10.37
N GLY A 31 -10.59 -32.73 -10.54
CA GLY A 31 -12.02 -32.83 -10.25
C GLY A 31 -12.93 -33.24 -11.41
N ASN A 32 -12.49 -33.14 -12.66
CA ASN A 32 -13.35 -33.32 -13.85
C ASN A 32 -14.63 -32.45 -13.82
N HIS A 33 -14.65 -31.38 -13.01
CA HIS A 33 -15.79 -30.48 -12.87
C HIS A 33 -15.73 -29.39 -13.96
N PRO A 34 -16.87 -29.05 -14.60
CA PRO A 34 -16.89 -28.00 -15.60
C PRO A 34 -16.48 -26.65 -14.98
N PRO A 35 -15.66 -25.84 -15.69
CA PRO A 35 -15.22 -24.55 -15.18
C PRO A 35 -16.43 -23.62 -14.93
N PRO A 36 -16.33 -22.70 -13.97
CA PRO A 36 -17.40 -21.75 -13.68
C PRO A 36 -17.77 -20.92 -14.92
N MET A 37 -19.06 -20.62 -15.09
CA MET A 37 -19.67 -20.11 -16.33
C MET A 37 -18.97 -18.86 -16.92
N PHE A 38 -18.42 -17.99 -16.07
CA PHE A 38 -17.68 -16.78 -16.48
C PHE A 38 -16.40 -17.10 -17.26
N LEU A 39 -15.73 -18.20 -16.94
CA LEU A 39 -14.53 -18.67 -17.64
C LEU A 39 -14.89 -19.58 -18.81
N ALA A 40 -15.98 -20.34 -18.71
CA ALA A 40 -16.47 -21.18 -19.80
C ALA A 40 -16.82 -20.39 -21.08
N ALA A 41 -17.21 -19.11 -20.95
CA ALA A 41 -17.47 -18.23 -22.09
C ALA A 41 -16.20 -17.81 -22.86
N VAL A 42 -15.03 -17.79 -22.20
CA VAL A 42 -13.73 -17.40 -22.78
C VAL A 42 -12.90 -18.63 -23.18
N MET A 43 -13.10 -19.75 -22.49
CA MET A 43 -12.41 -21.01 -22.71
C MET A 43 -13.05 -21.81 -23.86
N SER A 44 -12.57 -21.62 -25.08
CA SER A 44 -13.09 -22.34 -26.26
C SER A 44 -12.70 -23.82 -26.34
N ALA A 45 -11.85 -24.33 -25.45
CA ALA A 45 -11.34 -25.70 -25.52
C ALA A 45 -11.44 -26.43 -24.17
N ARG A 46 -12.26 -27.48 -24.12
CA ARG A 46 -12.39 -28.46 -23.01
C ARG A 46 -11.18 -29.41 -22.94
N HIS A 47 -9.97 -28.93 -23.22
CA HIS A 47 -8.74 -29.71 -23.11
C HIS A 47 -8.02 -29.40 -21.79
N PRO A 48 -7.50 -30.40 -21.07
CA PRO A 48 -6.80 -30.21 -19.78
C PRO A 48 -5.67 -29.16 -19.85
N ASN A 49 -4.90 -29.16 -20.95
CA ASN A 49 -3.81 -28.20 -21.17
C ASN A 49 -4.31 -26.74 -21.31
N SER A 50 -5.50 -26.54 -21.88
CA SER A 50 -6.10 -25.20 -22.03
C SER A 50 -6.57 -24.66 -20.67
N ILE A 51 -7.10 -25.52 -19.80
CA ILE A 51 -7.52 -25.14 -18.44
C ILE A 51 -6.32 -24.72 -17.60
N LEU A 52 -5.23 -25.49 -17.65
CA LEU A 52 -3.96 -25.17 -17.00
C LEU A 52 -3.37 -23.84 -17.47
N PHE A 53 -3.35 -23.60 -18.79
CA PHE A 53 -2.86 -22.33 -19.35
C PHE A 53 -3.63 -21.12 -18.80
N TRP A 54 -4.96 -21.20 -18.79
CA TRP A 54 -5.80 -20.13 -18.25
C TRP A 54 -5.65 -19.95 -16.75
N ALA A 55 -5.49 -21.03 -15.98
CA ALA A 55 -5.23 -20.94 -14.54
C ALA A 55 -3.90 -20.21 -14.25
N ILE A 56 -2.83 -20.53 -15.00
CA ILE A 56 -1.54 -19.86 -14.89
C ILE A 56 -1.65 -18.39 -15.32
N ALA A 57 -2.32 -18.11 -16.45
CA ALA A 57 -2.51 -16.75 -16.94
C ALA A 57 -3.29 -15.89 -15.93
N LEU A 58 -4.35 -16.44 -15.33
CA LEU A 58 -5.13 -15.77 -14.29
C LEU A 58 -4.29 -15.52 -13.03
N LEU A 59 -3.50 -16.50 -12.59
CA LEU A 59 -2.58 -16.33 -11.47
C LEU A 59 -1.59 -15.20 -11.71
N LEU A 60 -0.99 -15.17 -12.91
CA LEU A 60 -0.03 -14.13 -13.29
C LEU A 60 -0.70 -12.75 -13.31
N ALA A 61 -1.90 -12.65 -13.89
CA ALA A 61 -2.66 -11.40 -13.94
C ALA A 61 -2.99 -10.87 -12.55
N ILE A 62 -3.48 -11.74 -11.65
CA ILE A 62 -3.76 -11.37 -10.25
C ILE A 62 -2.47 -10.93 -9.55
N ALA A 63 -1.36 -11.67 -9.71
CA ALA A 63 -0.08 -11.32 -9.10
C ALA A 63 0.41 -9.94 -9.57
N VAL A 64 0.32 -9.64 -10.87
CA VAL A 64 0.68 -8.31 -11.41
C VAL A 64 -0.21 -7.23 -10.82
N LEU A 65 -1.53 -7.46 -10.76
CA LEU A 65 -2.48 -6.49 -10.21
C LEU A 65 -2.20 -6.16 -8.74
N VAL A 66 -1.93 -7.18 -7.93
CA VAL A 66 -1.58 -7.03 -6.50
C VAL A 66 -0.26 -6.29 -6.34
N ASN A 67 0.75 -6.60 -7.14
CA ASN A 67 2.04 -5.90 -7.08
C ASN A 67 1.91 -4.43 -7.48
N LEU A 68 1.13 -4.11 -8.53
CA LEU A 68 0.89 -2.73 -8.94
C LEU A 68 0.12 -1.95 -7.87
N GLN A 69 -0.89 -2.56 -7.26
CA GLN A 69 -1.63 -1.99 -6.13
C GLN A 69 -0.67 -1.70 -4.96
N GLY A 70 0.19 -2.66 -4.60
CA GLY A 70 1.15 -2.53 -3.51
C GLY A 70 2.20 -1.44 -3.79
N LEU A 71 2.72 -1.39 -5.01
CA LEU A 71 3.65 -0.35 -5.46
C LEU A 71 3.00 1.05 -5.38
N GLY A 72 1.76 1.18 -5.86
CA GLY A 72 1.00 2.43 -5.78
C GLY A 72 0.79 2.89 -4.35
N SER A 73 0.40 1.98 -3.45
CA SER A 73 0.26 2.26 -2.02
C SER A 73 1.58 2.71 -1.40
N TRP A 74 2.66 1.98 -1.64
CA TRP A 74 4.00 2.32 -1.13
C TRP A 74 4.46 3.70 -1.62
N TRP A 75 4.29 3.97 -2.91
CA TRP A 75 4.71 5.24 -3.50
C TRP A 75 3.93 6.42 -2.93
N LEU A 76 2.61 6.30 -2.81
CA LEU A 76 1.78 7.35 -2.21
C LEU A 76 2.09 7.59 -0.73
N GLN A 77 2.25 6.52 0.05
CA GLN A 77 2.60 6.63 1.46
C GLN A 77 3.95 7.35 1.64
N THR A 78 4.95 6.97 0.84
CA THR A 78 6.27 7.61 0.87
C THR A 78 6.17 9.09 0.49
N TYR A 79 5.49 9.40 -0.62
CA TYR A 79 5.34 10.78 -1.09
C TYR A 79 4.61 11.68 -0.08
N ILE A 80 3.49 11.20 0.47
CA ILE A 80 2.71 11.96 1.46
C ILE A 80 3.49 12.09 2.76
N GLY A 81 4.22 11.05 3.17
CA GLY A 81 5.04 11.05 4.38
C GLY A 81 6.13 12.11 4.32
N GLU A 82 6.93 12.08 3.26
CA GLU A 82 7.95 13.10 3.01
C GLU A 82 7.32 14.50 3.03
N ARG A 83 6.28 14.74 2.23
CA ARG A 83 5.62 16.07 2.23
C ARG A 83 5.18 16.51 3.63
N LEU A 84 4.64 15.62 4.44
CA LEU A 84 4.20 15.93 5.80
C LEU A 84 5.37 16.37 6.68
N VAL A 85 6.47 15.62 6.67
CA VAL A 85 7.69 15.95 7.42
C VAL A 85 8.28 17.28 6.95
N TRP A 86 8.36 17.50 5.65
CA TRP A 86 8.86 18.76 5.07
C TRP A 86 8.07 19.98 5.54
N HIS A 87 6.73 19.94 5.47
CA HIS A 87 5.89 21.05 5.92
C HIS A 87 6.00 21.24 7.44
N PHE A 88 6.09 20.14 8.20
CA PHE A 88 6.20 20.20 9.65
C PHE A 88 7.54 20.81 10.09
N ARG A 89 8.66 20.41 9.47
CA ARG A 89 9.98 21.01 9.69
C ARG A 89 9.99 22.50 9.38
N ALA A 90 9.39 22.92 8.27
CA ALA A 90 9.28 24.34 7.92
C ALA A 90 8.48 25.12 8.99
N LYS A 91 7.40 24.55 9.51
CA LYS A 91 6.59 25.16 10.57
C LYS A 91 7.36 25.28 11.89
N LEU A 92 8.08 24.23 12.28
CA LEU A 92 8.93 24.24 13.47
C LEU A 92 10.05 25.26 13.35
N LEU A 93 10.74 25.31 12.20
CA LEU A 93 11.81 26.29 11.97
C LEU A 93 11.29 27.72 12.08
N ASN A 94 10.18 28.03 11.40
CA ASN A 94 9.55 29.35 11.46
C ASN A 94 9.10 29.73 12.89
N HIS A 95 8.70 28.74 13.70
CA HIS A 95 8.33 28.96 15.09
C HIS A 95 9.55 29.25 15.96
N VAL A 96 10.59 28.41 15.86
CA VAL A 96 11.84 28.55 16.63
C VAL A 96 12.53 29.88 16.33
N GLN A 97 12.53 30.34 15.08
CA GLN A 97 13.10 31.64 14.70
C GLN A 97 12.40 32.86 15.33
N ARG A 98 11.16 32.70 15.81
CA ARG A 98 10.37 33.78 16.43
C ARG A 98 10.37 33.72 17.96
N LEU A 99 11.04 32.74 18.55
CA LEU A 99 11.14 32.60 20.00
C LEU A 99 12.09 33.67 20.58
N PRO A 100 11.86 34.11 21.83
CA PRO A 100 12.71 35.10 22.48
C PRO A 100 14.10 34.52 22.79
N LEU A 101 15.12 35.38 22.89
CA LEU A 101 16.49 34.96 23.27
C LEU A 101 16.53 34.16 24.58
N SER A 102 15.69 34.50 25.56
CA SER A 102 15.60 33.78 26.82
C SER A 102 15.29 32.30 26.65
N PHE A 103 14.54 31.92 25.61
CA PHE A 103 14.29 30.52 25.27
C PHE A 103 15.58 29.85 24.74
N HIS A 104 16.31 30.53 23.86
CA HIS A 104 17.54 30.02 23.28
C HIS A 104 18.66 29.89 24.32
N ASP A 105 18.70 30.76 25.33
CA ASP A 105 19.64 30.66 26.45
C ASP A 105 19.31 29.49 27.39
N HIS A 106 18.02 29.15 27.54
CA HIS A 106 17.60 28.10 28.48
C HIS A 106 17.70 26.69 27.91
N TYR A 107 17.32 26.49 26.65
CA TYR A 107 17.29 25.18 26.00
C TYR A 107 18.49 24.93 25.06
N GLY A 108 19.20 25.98 24.68
CA GLY A 108 20.30 25.91 23.72
C GLY A 108 19.84 25.66 22.27
N PRO A 109 20.70 25.96 21.27
CA PRO A 109 20.37 25.79 19.86
C PRO A 109 20.30 24.31 19.43
N THR A 110 21.01 23.43 20.13
CA THR A 110 21.10 22.00 19.80
C THR A 110 19.79 21.26 20.03
N ASP A 111 19.04 21.59 21.08
CA ASP A 111 17.72 20.99 21.35
C ASP A 111 16.75 21.24 20.20
N SER A 112 16.64 22.50 19.76
CA SER A 112 15.73 22.87 18.68
C SER A 112 16.10 22.18 17.36
N VAL A 113 17.39 22.09 17.04
CA VAL A 113 17.87 21.35 15.86
C VAL A 113 17.57 19.86 15.97
N TYR A 114 17.79 19.26 17.15
CA TYR A 114 17.50 17.85 17.39
C TYR A 114 16.02 17.54 17.16
N ARG A 115 15.11 18.33 17.73
CA ARG A 115 13.66 18.15 17.58
C ARG A 115 13.21 18.31 16.12
N ILE A 116 13.79 19.26 15.38
CA ILE A 116 13.47 19.44 13.94
C ILE A 116 14.00 18.28 13.09
N GLN A 117 15.18 17.74 13.40
CA GLN A 117 15.82 16.72 12.59
C GLN A 117 15.33 15.30 12.91
N HIS A 118 15.23 14.96 14.21
CA HIS A 118 14.99 13.62 14.70
C HIS A 118 13.54 13.39 15.12
N ASP A 119 12.90 14.37 15.77
CA ASP A 119 11.52 14.19 16.25
C ASP A 119 10.49 14.53 15.17
N ALA A 120 10.75 15.55 14.34
CA ALA A 120 9.80 15.96 13.31
C ALA A 120 9.37 14.82 12.35
N PRO A 121 10.26 13.90 11.92
CA PRO A 121 9.86 12.72 11.15
C PRO A 121 8.82 11.83 11.83
N ALA A 122 8.72 11.84 13.17
CA ALA A 122 7.77 11.00 13.90
C ALA A 122 6.30 11.25 13.50
N ILE A 123 5.98 12.46 13.02
CA ILE A 123 4.64 12.80 12.53
C ILE A 123 4.20 11.89 11.37
N GLN A 124 5.15 11.47 10.52
CA GLN A 124 4.87 10.55 9.43
C GLN A 124 4.45 9.17 9.96
N TYR A 125 5.11 8.65 10.99
CA TYR A 125 4.77 7.34 11.55
C TYR A 125 3.39 7.36 12.21
N VAL A 126 3.09 8.40 13.00
CA VAL A 126 1.77 8.54 13.64
C VAL A 126 0.65 8.60 12.59
N VAL A 127 0.83 9.40 11.55
CA VAL A 127 -0.20 9.62 10.54
C VAL A 127 -0.30 8.46 9.55
N ILE A 128 0.82 7.94 9.05
CA ILE A 128 0.82 6.91 7.99
C ILE A 128 0.71 5.50 8.56
N GLN A 129 1.42 5.18 9.64
CA GLN A 129 1.44 3.83 10.20
C GLN A 129 0.40 3.64 11.32
N GLY A 130 -0.01 4.73 11.98
CA GLY A 130 -1.05 4.69 13.01
C GLY A 130 -2.45 4.89 12.45
N LEU A 131 -2.70 6.04 11.83
CA LEU A 131 -4.04 6.46 11.43
C LEU A 131 -4.56 5.78 10.16
N ILE A 132 -3.74 5.65 9.11
CA ILE A 132 -4.21 5.09 7.82
C ILE A 132 -4.68 3.64 7.93
N PRO A 133 -4.00 2.71 8.64
CA PRO A 133 -4.44 1.31 8.70
C PRO A 133 -5.71 1.08 9.53
N LEU A 134 -6.15 2.09 10.30
CA LEU A 134 -7.32 2.02 11.17
C LEU A 134 -8.63 2.32 10.42
N ILE A 135 -8.52 2.88 9.20
CA ILE A 135 -9.63 3.28 8.32
C ILE A 135 -9.75 2.26 7.19
#